data_AF-A0A2E8WRV8-F1
#
_entry.id   AF-A0A2E8WRV8-F1
#
_cell.length_a   1.000
_cell.length_b   1.000
_cell.length_c   1.000
_cell.angle_alpha   90.00
_cell.angle_beta   90.00
_cell.angle_gamma   90.00
#
_symmetry.space_group_name_H-M   'P 1'
#
loop_
_entity.id
_entity.type
_entity.pdbx_description
1 polymer ?
#
loop_
_entity_poly.entity_id
_entity_poly.type
_entity_poly.pdbx_seq_one_letter_code
_entity_poly.pdbx_strand_id
1 'polypeptide(L)'
;MSPLDCPGENRAFVEAQFGTAGARWSDAVPAVLQDRIDRWSLSLGETMAGGLSQNIVMEVDVKGRPAVLKLGYPDEDQLREQAWLLASESDRIVGERVDTLSLFRSC
;
A
#
# COMPACT_ATOMS: atom_id res chain seq x y z
N MET A 1 7.87 3.96 -16.51
CA MET A 1 7.55 3.19 -15.31
C MET A 1 6.06 3.34 -15.09
N SER A 2 5.32 2.24 -15.06
CA SER A 2 3.88 2.24 -14.79
C SER A 2 3.63 2.74 -13.36
N PRO A 3 2.52 3.45 -13.08
CA PRO A 3 2.14 3.80 -11.70
C PRO A 3 1.86 2.55 -10.83
N LEU A 4 1.77 1.37 -11.44
CA LEU A 4 1.60 0.09 -10.75
C LEU A 4 2.93 -0.61 -10.42
N ASP A 5 4.04 -0.13 -10.98
CA ASP A 5 5.34 -0.76 -10.73
C ASP A 5 5.76 -0.51 -9.27
N CYS A 6 6.43 -1.48 -8.65
CA CYS A 6 7.11 -1.24 -7.38
C CYS A 6 8.20 -0.17 -7.61
N PRO A 7 8.18 0.98 -6.91
CA PRO A 7 9.20 2.01 -7.08
C PRO A 7 10.58 1.44 -6.77
N GLY A 8 11.60 1.85 -7.55
CA GLY A 8 12.94 1.27 -7.45
C GLY A 8 13.56 1.39 -6.06
N GLU A 9 13.32 2.50 -5.36
CA GLU A 9 13.78 2.71 -3.98
C GLU A 9 13.10 1.76 -2.99
N ASN A 10 11.78 1.55 -3.13
CA ASN A 10 11.04 0.59 -2.31
C ASN A 10 11.53 -0.84 -2.53
N ARG A 11 11.71 -1.22 -3.81
CA ARG A 11 12.26 -2.54 -4.16
C ARG A 11 13.63 -2.75 -3.53
N ALA A 12 14.56 -1.81 -3.72
CA ALA A 12 15.91 -1.91 -3.20
C ALA A 12 15.93 -2.05 -1.66
N PHE A 13 15.10 -1.27 -0.96
CA PHE A 13 14.98 -1.33 0.48
C PHE A 13 14.43 -2.68 0.97
N VAL A 14 13.31 -3.12 0.40
CA VAL A 14 12.63 -4.37 0.80
C VAL A 14 13.48 -5.60 0.45
N GLU A 15 14.18 -5.61 -0.68
CA GLU A 15 15.14 -6.67 -1.02
C GLU A 15 16.34 -6.69 -0.07
N ALA A 16 16.89 -5.53 0.29
CA ALA A 16 18.01 -5.45 1.22
C ALA A 16 17.63 -5.94 2.63
N GLN A 17 16.40 -5.66 3.08
CA GLN A 17 15.93 -6.04 4.40
C GLN A 17 15.42 -7.48 4.48
N PHE A 18 14.73 -7.98 3.45
CA PHE A 18 14.01 -9.25 3.48
C PHE A 18 14.48 -10.28 2.45
N GLY A 19 15.55 -9.97 1.70
CA GLY A 19 16.20 -10.87 0.75
C GLY A 19 15.24 -11.38 -0.33
N THR A 20 15.29 -12.67 -0.63
CA THR A 20 14.45 -13.31 -1.66
C THR A 20 12.95 -13.16 -1.39
N ALA A 21 12.53 -13.10 -0.12
CA ALA A 21 11.13 -12.86 0.20
C ALA A 21 10.72 -11.44 -0.19
N GLY A 22 11.59 -10.46 0.06
CA GLY A 22 11.42 -9.08 -0.40
C GLY A 22 11.32 -8.97 -1.91
N ALA A 23 12.22 -9.63 -2.65
CA ALA A 23 12.19 -9.64 -4.11
C ALA A 23 10.87 -10.21 -4.68
N ARG A 24 10.42 -11.34 -4.13
CA ARG A 24 9.14 -11.97 -4.52
C ARG A 24 7.93 -11.07 -4.23
N TRP A 25 7.94 -10.38 -3.10
CA TRP A 25 6.91 -9.41 -2.78
C TRP A 25 6.92 -8.25 -3.78
N SER A 26 8.08 -7.68 -4.09
CA SER A 26 8.21 -6.59 -5.07
C SER A 26 7.75 -6.99 -6.46
N ASP A 27 7.98 -8.22 -6.88
CA ASP A 27 7.48 -8.76 -8.15
C ASP A 27 5.94 -8.92 -8.15
N ALA A 28 5.32 -9.12 -6.99
CA ALA A 28 3.87 -9.27 -6.84
C ALA A 28 3.11 -7.93 -6.73
N VAL A 29 3.80 -6.84 -6.37
CA VAL A 29 3.19 -5.51 -6.15
C VAL A 29 2.27 -5.07 -7.30
N PRO A 30 2.65 -5.15 -8.59
CA PRO A 30 1.78 -4.67 -9.67
C PRO A 30 0.44 -5.40 -9.74
N ALA A 31 0.45 -6.73 -9.53
CA ALA A 31 -0.76 -7.54 -9.53
C ALA A 31 -1.65 -7.24 -8.31
N VAL A 32 -1.04 -7.05 -7.13
CA VAL A 32 -1.76 -6.69 -5.90
C VAL A 32 -2.40 -5.30 -6.04
N LEU A 33 -1.69 -4.32 -6.59
CA LEU A 33 -2.25 -2.99 -6.81
C LEU A 33 -3.42 -3.02 -7.79
N GLN A 34 -3.27 -3.72 -8.92
CA GLN A 34 -4.32 -3.85 -9.93
C GLN A 34 -5.60 -4.47 -9.34
N ASP A 35 -5.48 -5.60 -8.63
CA ASP A 35 -6.62 -6.27 -7.99
C ASP A 35 -7.37 -5.34 -7.02
N ARG A 36 -6.66 -4.46 -6.32
CA ARG A 36 -7.24 -3.55 -5.32
C ARG A 36 -7.87 -2.32 -5.95
N ILE A 37 -7.27 -1.81 -7.02
CA ILE A 37 -7.85 -0.75 -7.85
C ILE A 37 -9.21 -1.21 -8.38
N ASP A 38 -9.26 -2.40 -8.96
CA ASP A 38 -10.49 -2.95 -9.53
C ASP A 38 -11.54 -3.20 -8.44
N ARG A 39 -11.13 -3.86 -7.36
CA ARG A 39 -12.03 -4.24 -6.26
C ARG A 39 -12.63 -3.05 -5.53
N TRP A 40 -11.85 -2.00 -5.31
CA TRP A 40 -12.30 -0.80 -4.58
C TRP A 40 -12.75 0.33 -5.50
N SER A 41 -12.73 0.11 -6.82
CA SER A 41 -13.06 1.12 -7.84
C SER A 41 -12.24 2.40 -7.66
N LEU A 42 -10.93 2.25 -7.49
CA LEU A 42 -10.00 3.37 -7.30
C LEU A 42 -9.64 3.98 -8.64
N SER A 43 -9.40 5.29 -8.66
CA SER A 43 -8.61 5.93 -9.72
C SER A 43 -7.27 6.34 -9.13
N LEU A 44 -6.17 6.02 -9.82
CA LEU A 44 -4.83 6.36 -9.35
C LEU A 44 -4.50 7.83 -9.59
N GLY A 45 -3.92 8.47 -8.57
CA GLY A 45 -3.22 9.75 -8.66
C GLY A 45 -1.71 9.56 -8.65
N GLU A 46 -0.98 10.50 -8.04
CA GLU A 46 0.47 10.46 -7.97
C GLU A 46 0.99 9.54 -6.85
N THR A 47 2.13 8.90 -7.10
CA THR A 47 2.90 8.25 -6.02
C THR A 47 3.58 9.34 -5.20
N MET A 48 3.33 9.34 -3.89
CA MET A 48 3.85 10.35 -2.99
C MET A 48 5.34 10.08 -2.69
N ALA A 49 6.19 11.06 -2.98
CA ALA A 49 7.59 11.03 -2.59
C ALA A 49 7.76 11.37 -1.09
N GLY A 50 8.78 10.79 -0.44
CA GLY A 50 9.14 11.13 0.94
C GLY A 50 8.50 10.27 2.04
N GLY A 51 7.82 9.18 1.70
CA GLY A 51 7.44 8.13 2.65
C GLY A 51 8.64 7.31 3.13
N LEU A 52 8.47 6.53 4.21
CA LEU A 52 9.46 5.51 4.61
C LEU A 52 9.61 4.50 3.45
N SER A 53 10.86 4.17 3.07
CA SER A 53 11.18 3.32 1.90
C SER A 53 10.57 1.90 1.94
N GLN A 54 9.96 1.51 3.06
CA GLN A 54 9.23 0.24 3.21
C GLN A 54 7.79 0.27 2.67
N ASN A 55 7.21 1.45 2.42
CA ASN A 55 5.82 1.61 2.00
C ASN A 55 5.71 2.34 0.65
N ILE A 56 4.85 1.82 -0.22
CA ILE A 56 4.37 2.53 -1.40
C ILE A 56 3.14 3.32 -0.96
N VAL A 57 3.17 4.63 -1.18
CA VAL A 57 2.08 5.54 -0.81
C VAL A 57 1.62 6.27 -2.05
N MET A 58 0.33 6.20 -2.36
CA MET A 58 -0.24 6.79 -3.58
C MET A 58 -1.51 7.56 -3.24
N GLU A 59 -1.69 8.70 -3.90
CA GLU A 59 -2.98 9.35 -3.95
C GLU A 59 -3.94 8.51 -4.79
N VAL A 60 -5.18 8.37 -4.33
CA VAL A 60 -6.25 7.68 -5.06
C VAL A 60 -7.58 8.40 -4.89
N ASP A 61 -8.44 8.29 -5.89
CA ASP A 61 -9.84 8.72 -5.79
C ASP A 61 -10.76 7.50 -5.60
N VAL A 62 -11.70 7.61 -4.66
CA VAL A 62 -12.73 6.61 -4.39
C VAL A 62 -14.11 7.19 -4.68
N LYS A 63 -14.51 7.16 -5.95
CA LYS A 63 -15.82 7.64 -6.43
C LYS A 63 -16.02 9.13 -6.12
N GLY A 64 -15.07 9.97 -6.52
CA GLY A 64 -15.07 11.41 -6.31
C GLY A 64 -14.65 11.86 -4.91
N ARG A 65 -13.97 10.99 -4.17
CA ARG A 65 -13.48 11.27 -2.81
C ARG A 65 -11.97 11.00 -2.73
N PRO A 66 -11.15 12.03 -2.45
CA PRO A 66 -9.72 11.86 -2.26
C PRO A 66 -9.37 10.93 -1.09
N ALA A 67 -8.41 10.05 -1.34
CA ALA A 67 -7.88 9.07 -0.40
C ALA A 67 -6.40 8.79 -0.67
N VAL A 68 -5.77 8.05 0.24
CA VAL A 68 -4.39 7.59 0.14
C VAL A 68 -4.35 6.07 0.27
N LEU A 69 -3.72 5.41 -0.69
CA LEU A 69 -3.42 3.98 -0.66
C LEU A 69 -2.00 3.77 -0.12
N LYS A 70 -1.87 3.00 0.96
CA LYS A 70 -0.59 2.59 1.56
C LYS A 70 -0.43 1.08 1.43
N LEU A 71 0.60 0.65 0.71
CA LEU A 71 0.98 -0.76 0.53
C LEU A 71 2.39 -0.97 1.10
N GLY A 72 2.50 -1.84 2.11
CA GLY A 72 3.78 -2.20 2.74
C GLY A 72 4.16 -3.66 2.53
N TYR A 73 5.41 -4.00 2.86
CA TYR A 73 5.84 -5.40 3.01
C TYR A 73 5.20 -6.02 4.28
N PRO A 74 4.73 -7.28 4.25
CA PRO A 74 4.06 -7.96 5.38
C PRO A 74 5.03 -8.38 6.48
N ASP A 75 5.64 -7.41 7.17
CA ASP A 75 6.39 -7.67 8.40
C ASP A 75 5.53 -7.50 9.66
N GLU A 76 6.10 -7.86 10.81
CA GLU A 76 5.39 -7.82 12.09
C GLU A 76 4.94 -6.41 12.49
N ASP A 77 5.74 -5.39 12.17
CA ASP A 77 5.43 -4.01 12.53
C ASP A 77 4.30 -3.45 11.66
N GLN A 78 4.31 -3.74 10.36
CA GLN A 78 3.24 -3.39 9.43
C GLN A 78 1.92 -4.09 9.80
N LEU A 79 1.97 -5.37 10.18
CA LEU A 79 0.80 -6.11 10.66
C LEU A 79 0.27 -5.56 11.98
N ARG A 80 1.17 -5.13 12.89
CA ARG A 80 0.78 -4.51 14.16
C ARG A 80 0.12 -3.14 13.95
N GLU A 81 0.68 -2.30 13.06
CA GLU A 81 0.08 -1.01 12.68
C GLU A 81 -1.34 -1.22 12.15
N GLN A 82 -1.54 -2.18 11.25
CA GLN A 82 -2.86 -2.49 10.68
C GLN A 82 -3.85 -3.00 11.72
N ALA A 83 -3.41 -3.90 12.61
CA ALA A 83 -4.25 -4.40 13.68
C ALA A 83 -4.70 -3.27 14.61
N TRP A 84 -3.82 -2.32 14.92
CA TRP A 84 -4.14 -1.16 15.72
C TRP A 84 -5.16 -0.25 15.02
N LEU A 85 -4.94 0.05 13.74
CA LEU A 85 -5.82 0.89 12.92
C LEU A 85 -7.24 0.32 12.77
N LEU A 86 -7.36 -1.01 12.63
CA LEU A 86 -8.65 -1.69 12.58
C LEU A 86 -9.37 -1.69 13.94
N ALA A 87 -8.61 -1.83 15.04
CA ALA A 87 -9.16 -1.86 16.39
C ALA A 87 -9.59 -0.47 16.89
N SER A 88 -9.02 0.60 16.36
CA SER A 88 -9.29 1.98 16.79
C SER A 88 -10.56 2.60 16.19
N GLU A 89 -11.42 1.83 15.51
CA GLU A 89 -12.64 2.30 14.80
C GLU A 89 -12.43 3.65 14.10
N SER A 90 -11.29 3.80 13.45
CA SER A 90 -10.99 5.03 12.73
C SER A 90 -11.92 5.06 11.52
N ASP A 91 -12.95 5.91 11.58
CA ASP A 91 -14.04 6.18 10.61
C ASP A 91 -13.58 6.41 9.14
N ARG A 92 -12.27 6.30 8.88
CA ARG A 92 -11.55 6.67 7.66
C ARG A 92 -10.83 5.51 6.99
N ILE A 93 -10.90 4.28 7.52
CA ILE A 93 -10.10 3.13 7.06
C ILE A 93 -10.98 2.07 6.40
N VAL A 94 -10.76 1.84 5.11
CA VAL A 94 -11.23 0.62 4.44
C VAL A 94 -10.03 -0.32 4.40
N GLY A 95 -9.88 -1.12 5.45
CA GLY A 95 -8.87 -2.18 5.53
C GLY A 95 -9.58 -3.52 5.43
N GLU A 96 -9.24 -4.32 4.44
CA GLU A 96 -9.66 -5.71 4.40
C GLU A 96 -8.50 -6.59 4.82
N ARG A 97 -8.77 -7.63 5.63
CA ARG A 97 -7.76 -8.63 6.01
C ARG A 97 -7.34 -9.45 4.79
N VAL A 98 -6.47 -8.86 3.98
CA VAL A 98 -5.58 -9.58 3.07
C VAL A 98 -4.22 -8.88 3.14
N ASP A 99 -3.50 -9.25 4.18
CA ASP A 99 -2.05 -9.26 4.38
C ASP A 99 -1.18 -8.00 4.31
N THR A 100 -1.54 -6.82 3.78
CA THR A 100 -0.72 -5.59 4.00
C THR A 100 -1.27 -4.22 3.60
N LEU A 101 -2.52 -4.11 3.19
CA LEU A 101 -2.99 -2.91 2.50
C LEU A 101 -3.93 -2.05 3.34
N SER A 102 -3.70 -0.73 3.35
CA SER A 102 -4.55 0.24 4.02
C SER A 102 -4.97 1.37 3.08
N LEU A 103 -6.25 1.72 3.07
CA LEU A 103 -6.81 2.87 2.37
C LEU A 103 -7.32 3.91 3.38
N PHE A 104 -6.81 5.14 3.31
CA PHE A 104 -7.15 6.25 4.20
C PHE A 104 -7.93 7.34 3.45
N ARG A 105 -9.05 7.81 3.99
CA ARG A 105 -9.82 8.93 3.41
C ARG A 105 -9.43 10.26 4.04
N SER A 106 -9.27 11.31 3.22
CA SER A 106 -9.25 12.68 3.75
C SER A 106 -10.66 13.12 4.12
N CYS A 107 -10.79 13.84 5.24
CA CYS A 107 -12.01 14.58 5.57
C CYS A 107 -12.11 15.88 4.78
#